data_AF-A0A4Y2Q123-F1
#
_entry.id   AF-A0A4Y2Q123-F1
#
_cell.length_a   1.000
_cell.length_b   1.000
_cell.length_c   1.000
_cell.angle_alpha   90.00
_cell.angle_beta   90.00
_cell.angle_gamma   90.00
#
_symmetry.space_group_name_H-M   'P 1'
#
loop_
_entity.id
_entity.type
_entity.pdbx_description
1 polymer ?
#
loop_
_entity_poly.entity_id
_entity_poly.type
_entity_poly.pdbx_seq_one_letter_code
_entity_poly.pdbx_strand_id
1 'polypeptide(L)'
;MIQTEGILNSRPLTPLSSDENNFDVFTPGHFLIGRPISSIPEPFLTDLNENRLSRWRKTTKVVQLIWKKWKSDYLNTLQARSKWMAEKDYLIIGQMVLIKDDFLPINTWLLGRILEVYFGSDGEVRVFKVRTKSGNFKRTINKIAVLPIDTS
;
A
#
# COMPACT_ATOMS: atom_id res chain seq x y z
N MET A 1 -0.48 -17.35 14.43
CA MET A 1 -1.02 -16.19 15.18
C MET A 1 -0.10 -14.96 15.00
N ILE A 2 1.20 -15.07 15.30
CA ILE A 2 2.18 -13.95 15.19
C ILE A 2 2.30 -13.34 13.78
N GLN A 3 2.37 -14.15 12.72
CA GLN A 3 2.51 -13.62 11.34
C GLN A 3 1.28 -12.82 10.88
N THR A 4 0.08 -13.21 11.31
CA THR A 4 -1.17 -12.52 10.98
C THR A 4 -1.20 -11.13 11.61
N GLU A 5 -0.82 -11.01 12.89
CA GLU A 5 -0.72 -9.72 13.58
C GLU A 5 0.32 -8.82 12.92
N GLY A 6 1.45 -9.40 12.49
CA GLY A 6 2.47 -8.68 11.74
C GLY A 6 1.95 -8.04 10.44
N ILE A 7 1.13 -8.78 9.69
CA ILE A 7 0.48 -8.29 8.47
C ILE A 7 -0.47 -7.12 8.76
N LEU A 8 -1.28 -7.22 9.81
CA LEU A 8 -2.24 -6.16 10.15
C LEU A 8 -1.53 -4.88 10.60
N ASN A 9 -0.40 -5.04 11.30
CA ASN A 9 0.37 -3.96 11.91
C ASN A 9 1.42 -3.36 10.97
N SER A 10 1.63 -3.92 9.78
CA SER A 10 2.51 -3.31 8.78
C SER A 10 1.82 -2.23 7.94
N ARG A 11 0.52 -1.99 8.13
CA ARG A 11 -0.23 -0.99 7.36
C ARG A 11 0.41 0.40 7.51
N PRO A 12 0.68 1.11 6.40
CA PRO A 12 1.13 2.51 6.43
C PRO A 12 0.05 3.41 7.03
N LEU A 13 0.43 4.33 7.89
CA LEU A 13 -0.47 5.33 8.48
C LEU A 13 -0.18 6.69 7.90
N THR A 14 1.06 7.17 8.08
CA THR A 14 1.47 8.53 7.69
C THR A 14 2.96 8.54 7.37
N PRO A 15 3.46 9.47 6.53
CA PRO A 15 4.89 9.62 6.29
C PRO A 15 5.68 9.87 7.58
N LEU A 16 6.88 9.30 7.67
CA LEU A 16 7.81 9.53 8.78
C LEU A 16 8.48 10.91 8.74
N SER A 17 8.59 11.48 7.53
CA SER A 17 9.27 12.75 7.29
C SER A 17 8.60 13.52 6.15
N SER A 18 8.65 14.85 6.24
CA SER A 18 8.24 15.74 5.16
C SER A 18 9.20 15.73 3.97
N ASP A 19 10.44 15.25 4.15
CA ASP A 19 11.48 15.20 3.10
C ASP A 19 11.04 14.41 1.87
N GLU A 20 11.05 15.06 0.70
CA GLU A 20 10.64 14.53 -0.60
C GLU A 20 11.37 13.26 -1.05
N ASN A 21 12.59 13.03 -0.54
CA ASN A 21 13.36 11.84 -0.87
C ASN A 21 13.13 10.68 0.11
N ASN A 22 12.41 10.93 1.21
CA ASN A 22 12.07 9.90 2.18
C ASN A 22 10.68 9.30 1.90
N PHE A 23 10.65 7.97 1.74
CA PHE A 23 9.44 7.18 1.46
C PHE A 23 9.06 6.27 2.63
N ASP A 24 9.64 6.48 3.81
CA ASP A 24 9.32 5.70 4.99
C ASP A 24 8.03 6.19 5.63
N VAL A 25 7.27 5.26 6.20
CA VAL A 25 5.96 5.50 6.81
C VAL A 25 5.90 4.96 8.22
N PHE A 26 5.19 5.66 9.08
CA PHE A 26 4.74 5.11 10.34
C PHE A 26 3.74 3.98 10.09
N THR A 27 3.88 2.91 10.86
CA THR A 27 2.96 1.77 10.87
C THR A 27 2.62 1.46 12.33
N PRO A 28 1.48 0.82 12.63
CA PRO A 28 1.17 0.38 13.99
C PRO A 28 2.28 -0.47 14.60
N GLY A 29 2.98 -1.27 13.78
CA GLY A 29 4.12 -2.07 14.21
C GLY A 29 5.27 -1.26 14.81
N HIS A 30 5.47 -0.01 14.39
CA HIS A 30 6.46 0.89 15.00
C HIS A 30 6.15 1.16 16.47
N PHE A 31 4.88 1.31 16.85
CA PHE A 31 4.49 1.53 18.24
C PHE A 31 4.54 0.27 19.08
N LEU A 32 4.31 -0.89 18.47
CA LEU A 32 4.27 -2.18 19.17
C LEU A 32 5.66 -2.78 19.40
N ILE A 33 6.59 -2.61 18.44
CA ILE A 33 7.89 -3.33 18.43
C ILE A 33 9.07 -2.35 18.22
N GLY A 34 8.81 -1.07 17.96
CA GLY A 34 9.85 -0.05 17.71
C GLY A 34 10.44 -0.07 16.30
N ARG A 35 9.96 -0.94 15.39
CA ARG A 35 10.46 -1.08 14.01
C ARG A 35 9.39 -1.56 13.02
N PRO A 36 9.56 -1.36 11.70
CA PRO A 36 8.68 -1.95 10.70
C PRO A 36 8.71 -3.47 10.79
N ILE A 37 7.54 -4.10 10.70
CA ILE A 37 7.44 -5.56 10.61
C ILE A 37 7.68 -5.93 9.15
N SER A 38 8.92 -6.29 8.80
CA SER A 38 9.28 -6.83 7.49
C SER A 38 9.28 -8.36 7.51
N SER A 39 8.76 -9.01 6.47
CA SER A 39 8.89 -10.46 6.29
C SER A 39 9.86 -10.77 5.15
N ILE A 40 10.58 -11.89 5.27
CA ILE A 40 11.37 -12.43 4.16
C ILE A 40 10.43 -12.76 2.99
N PRO A 41 10.77 -12.44 1.73
CA PRO A 41 9.95 -12.81 0.59
C PRO A 41 9.78 -14.33 0.50
N GLU A 42 8.53 -14.80 0.52
CA GLU A 42 8.18 -16.21 0.37
C GLU A 42 7.68 -16.48 -1.07
N PRO A 43 7.91 -17.69 -1.63
CA PRO A 43 7.41 -18.04 -2.96
C PRO A 43 5.87 -17.97 -3.01
N PHE A 44 5.30 -17.51 -4.13
CA PHE A 44 3.85 -17.47 -4.32
C PHE A 44 3.27 -18.89 -4.41
N LEU A 45 2.38 -19.25 -3.48
CA LEU A 45 1.76 -20.58 -3.36
C LEU A 45 0.25 -20.56 -3.58
N THR A 46 -0.34 -19.40 -3.90
CA THR A 46 -1.81 -19.24 -4.05
C THR A 46 -2.39 -20.12 -5.14
N ASP A 47 -1.62 -20.40 -6.20
CA ASP A 47 -2.10 -21.09 -7.40
C ASP A 47 -1.76 -22.60 -7.41
N LEU A 48 -1.16 -23.12 -6.33
CA LEU A 48 -0.76 -24.53 -6.24
C LEU A 48 -1.87 -25.43 -5.68
N ASN A 49 -2.02 -26.61 -6.29
CA ASN A 49 -2.96 -27.65 -5.90
C ASN A 49 -2.60 -28.24 -4.51
N GLU A 50 -3.59 -28.34 -3.62
CA GLU A 50 -3.38 -28.59 -2.18
C GLU A 50 -2.94 -30.02 -1.85
N ASN A 51 -3.19 -30.96 -2.76
CA ASN A 51 -2.92 -32.39 -2.58
C ASN A 51 -1.43 -32.77 -2.51
N ARG A 52 -0.50 -31.81 -2.68
CA ARG A 52 0.97 -32.04 -2.60
C ARG A 52 1.72 -31.04 -1.71
N LEU A 53 1.01 -30.23 -0.91
CA LEU A 53 1.64 -29.19 -0.09
C LEU A 53 2.04 -29.72 1.29
N SER A 54 3.30 -29.53 1.68
CA SER A 54 3.76 -29.76 3.06
C SER A 54 3.01 -28.86 4.04
N ARG A 55 2.97 -29.21 5.33
CA ARG A 55 2.30 -28.40 6.38
C ARG A 55 2.71 -26.92 6.31
N TRP A 56 4.01 -26.66 6.17
CA TRP A 56 4.57 -25.32 5.94
C TRP A 56 3.91 -24.58 4.77
N ARG A 57 3.86 -25.21 3.58
CA ARG A 57 3.28 -24.61 2.37
C ARG A 57 1.79 -24.29 2.53
N LYS A 58 1.05 -25.11 3.28
CA LYS A 58 -0.36 -24.84 3.60
C LYS A 58 -0.51 -23.60 4.49
N THR A 59 0.30 -23.51 5.55
CA THR A 59 0.31 -22.33 6.45
C THR A 59 0.72 -21.07 5.70
N THR A 60 1.79 -21.12 4.90
CA THR A 60 2.22 -20.01 4.05
C THR A 60 1.09 -19.57 3.13
N LYS A 61 0.43 -20.48 2.40
CA LYS A 61 -0.70 -20.17 1.51
C LYS A 61 -1.81 -19.39 2.22
N VAL A 62 -2.20 -19.81 3.43
CA VAL A 62 -3.20 -19.10 4.24
C VAL A 62 -2.74 -17.68 4.59
N VAL A 63 -1.48 -17.51 4.98
CA VAL A 63 -0.90 -16.18 5.27
C VAL A 63 -0.91 -15.28 4.02
N GLN A 64 -0.58 -15.81 2.83
CA GLN A 64 -0.64 -15.03 1.58
C GLN A 64 -2.06 -14.60 1.23
N LEU A 65 -3.05 -15.48 1.47
CA LEU A 65 -4.47 -15.18 1.26
C LEU A 65 -4.95 -14.07 2.21
N ILE A 66 -4.56 -14.14 3.48
CA ILE A 66 -4.85 -13.09 4.47
C ILE A 66 -4.22 -11.77 4.02
N TRP A 67 -2.95 -11.78 3.63
CA TRP A 67 -2.27 -10.59 3.11
C TRP A 67 -3.00 -9.98 1.92
N LYS A 68 -3.34 -10.79 0.91
CA LYS A 68 -4.03 -10.35 -0.31
C LYS A 68 -5.38 -9.70 0.03
N LYS A 69 -6.16 -10.33 0.90
CA LYS A 69 -7.45 -9.81 1.34
C LYS A 69 -7.29 -8.52 2.15
N TRP A 70 -6.43 -8.54 3.17
CA TRP A 70 -6.17 -7.38 4.03
C TRP A 70 -5.68 -6.17 3.25
N LYS A 71 -4.69 -6.36 2.37
CA LYS A 71 -4.16 -5.31 1.51
C LYS A 71 -5.27 -4.69 0.64
N SER A 72 -6.09 -5.53 0.03
CA SER A 72 -7.20 -5.08 -0.79
C SER A 72 -8.21 -4.28 0.04
N ASP A 73 -8.63 -4.80 1.19
CA ASP A 73 -9.62 -4.16 2.07
C ASP A 73 -9.12 -2.82 2.61
N TYR A 74 -7.84 -2.75 3.01
CA TYR A 74 -7.21 -1.52 3.46
C TYR A 74 -7.13 -0.47 2.35
N LEU A 75 -6.66 -0.84 1.16
CA LEU A 75 -6.61 0.08 0.00
C LEU A 75 -8.01 0.57 -0.39
N ASN A 76 -9.01 -0.31 -0.39
CA ASN A 76 -10.39 0.06 -0.68
C ASN A 76 -10.94 1.04 0.36
N THR A 77 -10.60 0.86 1.64
CA THR A 77 -10.99 1.78 2.71
C THR A 77 -10.38 3.17 2.51
N LEU A 78 -9.10 3.23 2.15
CA LEU A 78 -8.43 4.49 1.83
C LEU A 78 -9.05 5.16 0.61
N GLN A 79 -9.32 4.41 -0.47
CA GLN A 79 -9.94 4.96 -1.68
C GLN A 79 -11.39 5.43 -1.44
N ALA A 80 -12.16 4.69 -0.64
CA ALA A 80 -13.50 5.10 -0.25
C ALA A 80 -13.44 6.41 0.52
N ARG A 81 -12.61 6.50 1.56
CA ARG A 81 -12.39 7.75 2.31
C ARG A 81 -11.96 8.89 1.38
N SER A 82 -11.00 8.64 0.48
CA SER A 82 -10.59 9.63 -0.50
C SER A 82 -11.76 10.09 -1.36
N LYS A 83 -12.67 9.23 -1.83
CA LYS A 83 -13.85 9.65 -2.63
C LYS A 83 -14.82 10.54 -1.85
N TRP A 84 -15.09 10.21 -0.58
CA TRP A 84 -15.95 11.04 0.28
C TRP A 84 -15.30 12.37 0.63
N MET A 85 -13.96 12.41 0.71
CA MET A 85 -13.20 13.64 0.96
C MET A 85 -12.86 14.41 -0.33
N ALA A 86 -12.96 13.77 -1.50
CA ALA A 86 -12.56 14.31 -2.81
C ALA A 86 -13.58 15.25 -3.45
N GLU A 87 -14.65 15.64 -2.75
CA GLU A 87 -15.46 16.79 -3.18
C GLU A 87 -14.64 18.11 -3.21
N LYS A 88 -13.40 18.13 -2.69
CA LYS A 88 -12.41 19.22 -2.88
C LYS A 88 -10.95 18.73 -2.75
N ASP A 89 -10.19 18.69 -3.85
CA ASP A 89 -8.76 19.07 -3.90
C ASP A 89 -7.67 18.38 -3.01
N TYR A 90 -7.73 17.07 -2.72
CA TYR A 90 -6.70 16.46 -1.85
C TYR A 90 -5.51 15.75 -2.51
N LEU A 91 -5.42 15.65 -3.84
CA LEU A 91 -4.27 15.01 -4.50
C LEU A 91 -3.23 16.04 -4.96
N ILE A 92 -2.35 16.42 -4.03
CA ILE A 92 -1.38 17.50 -4.19
C ILE A 92 -0.03 16.91 -4.61
N ILE A 93 0.72 17.65 -5.43
CA ILE A 93 2.12 17.33 -5.74
C ILE A 93 2.93 17.25 -4.44
N GLY A 94 3.80 16.25 -4.32
CA GLY A 94 4.61 15.96 -3.14
C GLY A 94 3.94 15.02 -2.13
N GLN A 95 2.62 14.80 -2.23
CA GLN A 95 1.89 13.96 -1.29
C GLN A 95 2.25 12.48 -1.42
N MET A 96 2.39 11.81 -0.28
CA MET A 96 2.67 10.38 -0.22
C MET A 96 1.41 9.55 -0.40
N VAL A 97 1.49 8.57 -1.28
CA VAL A 97 0.38 7.70 -1.67
C VAL A 97 0.81 6.24 -1.71
N LEU A 98 -0.15 5.36 -1.50
CA LEU A 98 -0.05 3.94 -1.78
C LEU A 98 -0.43 3.64 -3.22
N ILE A 99 0.40 2.82 -3.87
CA ILE A 99 0.17 2.34 -5.23
C ILE A 99 -0.37 0.91 -5.16
N LYS A 100 -1.55 0.70 -5.73
CA LYS A 100 -2.15 -0.61 -5.87
C LYS A 100 -1.41 -1.40 -6.96
N ASP A 101 -0.58 -2.33 -6.53
CA ASP A 101 0.11 -3.30 -7.39
C ASP A 101 -0.18 -4.72 -6.90
N ASP A 102 -0.73 -5.55 -7.78
CA ASP A 102 -1.21 -6.89 -7.47
C ASP A 102 -0.08 -7.93 -7.38
N PHE A 103 1.14 -7.58 -7.84
CA PHE A 103 2.30 -8.48 -7.91
C PHE A 103 3.34 -8.27 -6.80
N LEU A 104 3.06 -7.41 -5.83
CA LEU A 104 4.00 -7.16 -4.74
C LEU A 104 4.16 -8.40 -3.85
N PRO A 105 5.39 -8.67 -3.35
CA PRO A 105 5.61 -9.64 -2.29
C PRO A 105 4.73 -9.38 -1.07
N ILE A 106 4.57 -10.42 -0.25
CA ILE A 106 3.84 -10.33 1.02
C ILE A 106 4.46 -9.24 1.89
N ASN A 107 3.61 -8.55 2.65
CA ASN A 107 4.00 -7.53 3.60
C ASN A 107 4.72 -6.31 2.99
N THR A 108 4.61 -6.13 1.67
CA THR A 108 5.22 -5.02 0.94
C THR A 108 4.15 -4.04 0.48
N TRP A 109 4.26 -2.81 0.97
CA TRP A 109 3.44 -1.69 0.56
C TRP A 109 4.23 -0.83 -0.44
N LEU A 110 3.75 -0.70 -1.68
CA LEU A 110 4.39 0.16 -2.66
C LEU A 110 3.97 1.61 -2.40
N LEU A 111 4.92 2.39 -1.91
CA LEU A 111 4.75 3.81 -1.60
C LEU A 111 5.35 4.66 -2.71
N GLY A 112 4.76 5.82 -2.92
CA GLY A 112 5.33 6.83 -3.79
C GLY A 112 4.83 8.23 -3.47
N ARG A 113 5.46 9.23 -4.08
CA ARG A 113 5.06 10.64 -4.00
C ARG A 113 4.56 11.12 -5.35
N ILE A 114 3.46 11.87 -5.35
CA ILE A 114 2.94 12.50 -6.56
C ILE A 114 3.94 13.54 -7.06
N LEU A 115 4.36 13.45 -8.32
CA LEU A 115 5.21 14.44 -8.97
C LEU A 115 4.40 15.36 -9.86
N GLU A 116 3.46 14.81 -10.63
CA GLU A 116 2.67 15.54 -11.61
C GLU A 116 1.25 14.97 -11.67
N VAL A 117 0.29 15.83 -11.99
CA VAL A 117 -1.12 15.51 -12.15
C VAL A 117 -1.52 15.77 -13.61
N TYR A 118 -2.19 14.80 -14.24
CA TYR A 118 -2.68 14.93 -15.61
C TYR A 118 -4.21 14.91 -15.64
N PHE A 119 -4.76 15.98 -16.21
CA PHE A 119 -6.19 16.21 -16.38
C PHE A 119 -6.69 15.63 -17.71
N GLY A 120 -7.93 15.17 -17.72
CA GLY A 120 -8.67 14.82 -18.91
C GLY A 120 -9.19 16.05 -19.66
N SER A 121 -9.76 15.82 -20.85
CA SER A 121 -10.40 16.87 -21.66
C SER A 121 -11.60 17.55 -20.97
N ASP A 122 -12.16 16.89 -19.96
CA ASP A 122 -13.26 17.33 -19.11
C ASP A 122 -12.79 18.05 -17.83
N GLY A 123 -11.48 18.23 -17.63
CA GLY A 123 -10.91 18.86 -16.43
C GLY A 123 -10.77 17.91 -15.23
N GLU A 124 -11.13 16.64 -15.37
CA GLU A 124 -11.05 15.64 -14.30
C GLU A 124 -9.66 15.01 -14.20
N VAL A 125 -9.20 14.76 -12.97
CA VAL A 125 -7.89 14.12 -12.75
C VAL A 125 -7.97 12.61 -12.95
N ARG A 126 -7.27 12.10 -13.95
CA ARG A 126 -7.28 10.66 -14.28
C ARG A 126 -5.96 9.95 -14.00
N VAL A 127 -4.83 10.64 -14.20
CA VAL A 127 -3.50 10.03 -14.17
C VAL A 127 -2.53 10.88 -13.38
N PHE A 128 -1.68 10.23 -12.61
CA PHE A 128 -0.61 10.85 -11.85
C PHE A 128 0.73 10.26 -12.26
N LYS A 129 1.76 11.09 -12.27
CA LYS A 129 3.16 10.64 -12.26
C LYS A 129 3.58 10.51 -10.80
N VAL A 130 4.03 9.33 -10.40
CA VAL A 130 4.40 9.02 -9.02
C VAL A 130 5.86 8.56 -8.99
N ARG A 131 6.66 9.13 -8.08
CA ARG A 131 8.01 8.67 -7.77
C ARG A 131 7.96 7.61 -6.68
N THR A 132 8.62 6.49 -6.89
CA THR A 132 8.82 5.42 -5.90
C THR A 132 10.32 5.24 -5.65
N LYS A 133 10.70 4.43 -4.66
CA LYS A 133 12.10 4.05 -4.42
C LYS A 133 12.77 3.41 -5.66
N SER A 134 11.99 2.77 -6.53
CA SER A 134 12.47 2.07 -7.73
C SER A 134 12.44 2.92 -9.00
N GLY A 135 11.89 4.15 -8.95
CA GLY A 135 11.78 5.03 -10.12
C GLY A 135 10.39 5.66 -10.27
N ASN A 136 10.18 6.30 -11.43
CA ASN A 136 8.95 7.06 -11.72
C ASN A 136 7.98 6.24 -12.57
N PHE A 137 6.70 6.25 -12.18
CA PHE A 137 5.64 5.52 -12.86
C PHE A 137 4.41 6.39 -13.08
N LYS A 138 3.68 6.14 -14.18
CA LYS A 138 2.34 6.70 -14.37
C LYS A 138 1.29 5.74 -13.83
N ARG A 139 0.35 6.25 -13.04
CA ARG A 139 -0.74 5.44 -12.44
C ARG A 139 -2.06 6.20 -12.51
N THR A 140 -3.13 5.48 -12.77
CA THR A 140 -4.49 6.04 -12.77
C THR A 140 -4.97 6.28 -11.34
N ILE A 141 -5.94 7.18 -11.18
CA ILE A 141 -6.54 7.50 -9.87
C ILE A 141 -7.05 6.24 -9.14
N ASN A 142 -7.62 5.27 -9.86
CA ASN A 142 -8.12 4.01 -9.31
C ASN A 142 -7.01 3.07 -8.77
N LYS A 143 -5.75 3.35 -9.10
CA LYS A 143 -4.58 2.59 -8.63
C LYS A 143 -3.79 3.34 -7.55
N ILE A 144 -4.30 4.48 -7.09
CA ILE A 144 -3.69 5.31 -6.07
C ILE A 144 -4.63 5.38 -4.86
N ALA A 145 -4.04 5.35 -3.67
CA ALA A 145 -4.74 5.54 -2.41
C ALA A 145 -3.94 6.53 -1.56
N VAL A 146 -4.57 7.61 -1.11
CA VAL A 146 -3.91 8.61 -0.27
C VAL A 146 -3.77 8.05 1.14
N LEU A 147 -2.61 8.28 1.77
CA LEU A 147 -2.44 7.96 3.18
C LEU A 147 -3.34 8.87 4.03
N PRO A 148 -3.92 8.39 5.14
CA PRO A 148 -4.66 9.24 6.05
C PRO A 148 -3.71 10.26 6.68
N ILE A 149 -3.80 11.51 6.25
CA ILE A 149 -3.05 12.62 6.83
C ILE A 149 -3.96 13.24 7.89
N ASP A 150 -3.52 13.27 9.16
CA ASP A 150 -4.09 14.21 10.11
C ASP A 150 -3.59 15.61 9.71
N THR A 151 -4.44 16.36 9.02
CA THR A 151 -4.28 17.81 8.89
C THR A 151 -4.61 18.42 10.26
N SER A 152 -3.60 18.54 11.12
CA SER A 152 -3.61 19.49 12.24
C SER A 152 -3.03 20.83 11.80
#